data_AF-A0A6B3SU37-F1
#
_entry.id   AF-A0A6B3SU37-F1
#
_cell.length_a   1.000
_cell.length_b   1.000
_cell.length_c   1.000
_cell.angle_alpha   90.00
_cell.angle_beta   90.00
_cell.angle_gamma   90.00
#
_symmetry.space_group_name_H-M   'P 1'
#
loop_
_entity.id
_entity.type
_entity.pdbx_description
1 polymer ?
#
loop_
_entity_poly.entity_id
_entity_poly.type
_entity_poly.pdbx_seq_one_letter_code
_entity_poly.pdbx_strand_id
1 'polypeptide(L)' 'MSHLYASTDAAIEQLVDAMCSPDADDRQRHVCRESLRSLVRLAKSEYRLEISKHVDRVAHLPVKVFDREEITLV' A
#
# COMPACT_ATOMS: atom_id res chain seq x y z
N MET A 1 0.18 -16.54 -20.76
CA MET A 1 0.53 -15.11 -20.57
C MET A 1 0.39 -14.80 -19.10
N SER A 2 1.51 -14.70 -18.40
CA SER A 2 1.65 -14.55 -16.95
C SER A 2 1.40 -13.11 -16.51
N HIS A 3 0.13 -12.71 -16.38
CA HIS A 3 -0.27 -11.39 -15.87
C HIS A 3 -0.23 -11.26 -14.32
N LEU A 4 0.34 -12.23 -13.61
CA LEU A 4 0.01 -12.46 -12.20
C LEU A 4 0.89 -11.78 -11.14
N TYR A 5 1.86 -10.95 -11.52
CA TYR A 5 2.57 -10.12 -10.54
C TYR A 5 2.92 -8.75 -11.14
N ALA A 6 1.91 -7.92 -11.39
CA ALA A 6 2.18 -6.50 -11.46
C ALA A 6 2.67 -6.08 -10.06
N SER A 7 3.94 -5.68 -9.97
CA SER A 7 4.46 -5.01 -8.76
C SER A 7 3.48 -3.92 -8.34
N THR A 8 3.32 -3.68 -7.04
CA THR A 8 2.48 -2.59 -6.53
C THR A 8 2.76 -1.28 -7.27
N ASP A 9 4.03 -1.01 -7.59
CA ASP A 9 4.44 0.18 -8.36
C ASP A 9 3.91 0.16 -9.80
N ALA A 10 3.96 -0.98 -10.49
CA ALA A 10 3.40 -1.09 -11.84
C ALA A 10 1.88 -0.88 -11.86
N ALA A 11 1.18 -1.35 -10.83
CA ALA A 11 -0.25 -1.09 -10.68
C ALA A 11 -0.54 0.39 -10.36
N ILE A 12 0.31 1.03 -9.55
CA ILE A 12 0.20 2.46 -9.26
C ILE A 12 0.38 3.28 -10.54
N GLU A 13 1.38 2.99 -11.38
CA GLU A 13 1.56 3.73 -12.64
C GLU A 13 0.35 3.56 -13.57
N GLN A 14 -0.21 2.35 -13.69
CA GLN A 14 -1.43 2.13 -14.47
C GLN A 14 -2.61 2.95 -13.95
N LEU A 15 -2.73 3.10 -12.63
CA LEU A 15 -3.77 3.94 -12.02
C LEU A 15 -3.51 5.42 -12.23
N VAL A 16 -2.26 5.89 -12.16
CA VAL A 16 -1.91 7.28 -12.49
C VAL A 16 -2.30 7.59 -13.92
N ASP A 17 -2.01 6.70 -14.86
CA ASP A 17 -2.39 6.85 -16.28
C ASP A 17 -3.91 6.84 -16.49
N ALA A 18 -4.64 6.03 -15.73
CA ALA A 18 -6.10 5.97 -15.80
C ALA A 18 -6.79 7.18 -15.14
N MET A 19 -6.18 7.77 -14.11
CA MET A 19 -6.78 8.85 -13.31
C MET A 19 -6.38 10.25 -13.78
N CYS A 20 -5.19 10.41 -14.35
CA CYS A 20 -4.71 11.69 -14.84
C CYS A 20 -5.17 11.91 -16.29
N SER A 21 -5.59 13.14 -16.59
CA SER A 21 -5.80 13.57 -17.98
C SER A 21 -4.48 13.44 -18.78
N PRO A 22 -4.52 13.20 -20.10
CA PRO A 22 -3.35 13.32 -20.96
C PRO A 22 -2.63 14.68 -20.84
N ASP A 23 -3.36 15.74 -20.49
CA ASP A 23 -2.82 17.09 -20.30
C ASP A 23 -2.31 17.37 -18.88
N ALA A 24 -2.35 16.38 -17.99
CA ALA A 24 -1.89 16.56 -16.62
C ALA A 24 -0.38 16.84 -16.59
N ASP A 25 0.01 17.92 -15.91
CA ASP A 25 1.42 18.26 -15.78
C ASP A 25 2.17 17.24 -14.91
N ASP A 26 3.50 17.25 -14.99
CA ASP A 26 4.35 16.30 -14.26
C ASP A 26 4.13 16.39 -12.74
N ARG A 27 3.79 17.57 -12.23
CA ARG A 27 3.54 17.78 -10.80
C ARG A 27 2.24 17.11 -10.38
N GLN A 28 1.17 17.25 -11.16
CA GLN A 28 -0.13 16.62 -10.91
C GLN A 28 0.00 15.09 -10.93
N ARG A 29 0.69 14.56 -11.95
CA ARG A 29 0.99 13.12 -12.06
C ARG A 29 1.83 12.64 -10.86
N HIS A 30 2.81 13.44 -10.43
CA HIS A 30 3.60 13.15 -9.24
C HIS A 30 2.76 13.11 -7.96
N VAL A 31 1.92 14.11 -7.71
CA VAL A 31 1.03 14.14 -6.54
C VAL A 31 0.06 12.96 -6.56
N CYS A 32 -0.51 12.61 -7.71
CA CYS A 32 -1.38 11.45 -7.87
C CYS A 32 -0.66 10.15 -7.48
N ARG A 33 0.55 9.94 -7.99
CA ARG A 33 1.40 8.78 -7.66
C ARG A 33 1.68 8.66 -6.17
N GLU A 34 2.12 9.74 -5.53
CA GLU A 34 2.44 9.74 -4.10
C GLU A 34 1.19 9.54 -3.22
N SER A 35 0.05 10.06 -3.67
CA SER A 35 -1.25 9.82 -3.02
C SER A 35 -1.63 8.34 -3.09
N LEU A 36 -1.51 7.70 -4.25
CA LEU A 36 -1.77 6.27 -4.42
C LEU A 36 -0.82 5.40 -3.59
N ARG A 37 0.48 5.74 -3.55
CA ARG A 37 1.46 5.07 -2.69
C ARG A 37 1.06 5.15 -1.22
N SER A 38 0.63 6.32 -0.77
CA SER A 38 0.19 6.54 0.61
C SER A 38 -1.06 5.73 0.95
N LEU A 39 -2.04 5.67 0.02
CA LEU A 39 -3.25 4.85 0.18
C LEU A 39 -2.92 3.36 0.26
N VAL A 40 -2.03 2.85 -0.58
CA VAL A 40 -1.62 1.44 -0.52
C VAL A 40 -0.93 1.12 0.80
N ARG A 41 -0.06 2.01 1.29
CA ARG A 41 0.58 1.84 2.61
C ARG A 41 -0.45 1.80 3.73
N LEU A 42 -1.44 2.69 3.69
CA LEU A 42 -2.53 2.72 4.67
C LEU A 42 -3.33 1.41 4.63
N ALA A 43 -3.81 1.00 3.46
CA ALA A 43 -4.57 -0.24 3.28
C ALA A 43 -3.80 -1.47 3.77
N LYS A 44 -2.48 -1.55 3.49
CA LYS A 44 -1.62 -2.63 4.02
C LYS A 44 -1.55 -2.61 5.55
N SER A 45 -1.49 -1.43 6.16
CA SER A 45 -1.47 -1.31 7.62
C SER A 45 -2.79 -1.71 8.27
N GLU A 46 -3.92 -1.30 7.67
CA GLU A 46 -5.27 -1.65 8.13
C GLU A 46 -5.51 -3.15 7.98
N TYR A 47 -5.14 -3.73 6.84
CA TYR A 47 -5.26 -5.17 6.60
C TYR A 47 -4.43 -5.99 7.59
N ARG A 48 -3.21 -5.55 7.94
CA ARG A 48 -2.40 -6.21 8.98
C ARG A 48 -3.07 -6.16 10.35
N LEU A 49 -3.65 -5.02 10.72
CA LEU A 49 -4.39 -4.88 11.98
C LEU A 49 -5.65 -5.73 12.01
N GLU A 50 -6.33 -5.87 10.87
CA GLU A 50 -7.50 -6.72 10.76
C GLU A 50 -7.13 -8.20 10.88
N ILE A 51 -6.07 -8.65 10.19
CA ILE A 51 -5.58 -10.02 10.32
C ILE A 51 -5.16 -10.31 11.76
N SER A 52 -4.43 -9.41 12.43
CA SER A 52 -3.99 -9.66 13.80
C SER A 52 -5.17 -9.92 14.74
N LYS A 53 -6.26 -9.15 14.61
CA LYS A 53 -7.50 -9.38 15.38
C LYS A 53 -8.14 -10.74 15.10
N HIS A 54 -8.10 -11.20 13.85
CA HIS A 54 -8.63 -12.51 13.48
C HIS A 54 -7.74 -13.64 14.02
N VAL A 55 -6.42 -13.47 13.98
CA VAL A 55 -5.46 -14.43 14.55
C VAL A 55 -5.62 -14.50 16.07
N ASP A 56 -5.73 -13.39 16.77
CA ASP A 56 -6.00 -13.37 18.22
C ASP A 56 -7.27 -14.16 18.56
N ARG A 57 -8.33 -13.97 17.76
CA ARG A 57 -9.62 -14.64 17.95
C ARG A 57 -9.56 -16.15 17.69
N VAL A 58 -8.87 -16.57 16.64
CA VAL A 58 -8.86 -17.97 16.19
C VAL A 58 -7.78 -18.80 16.89
N ALA A 59 -6.62 -18.20 17.18
CA ALA A 59 -5.47 -18.92 17.73
C ALA A 59 -5.29 -18.74 19.25
N HIS A 60 -5.99 -17.79 19.89
CA HIS A 60 -5.77 -17.39 21.29
C HIS A 60 -4.31 -17.04 21.62
N LEU A 61 -3.49 -16.77 20.61
CA LEU A 61 -2.10 -16.36 20.76
C LEU A 61 -2.08 -14.84 20.87
N PRO A 62 -1.43 -14.25 21.88
CA PRO A 62 -1.26 -12.81 21.94
C PRO A 62 -0.36 -12.37 20.77
N VAL A 63 -0.94 -11.76 19.74
CA VAL A 63 -0.15 -11.15 18.68
C VAL A 63 0.56 -9.94 19.28
N LYS A 64 1.88 -10.04 19.46
CA LYS A 64 2.72 -8.86 19.68
C LYS A 64 2.58 -7.99 18.44
N VAL A 65 1.79 -6.92 18.56
CA VAL A 65 1.81 -5.82 17.59
C VAL A 65 3.25 -5.34 17.56
N PHE A 66 3.95 -5.60 16.46
CA PHE A 66 5.31 -5.08 16.26
C PHE A 66 5.22 -3.57 16.39
N ASP A 67 5.73 -3.08 17.52
CA ASP A 67 5.76 -1.66 17.83
C ASP A 67 6.57 -0.93 16.77
N ARG A 68 6.21 0.33 16.57
CA ARG A 68 6.64 1.24 15.50
C ARG A 68 8.15 1.60 15.48
N GLU A 69 9.04 0.76 16.00
CA GLU A 69 10.47 1.03 16.07
C GLU A 69 11.25 0.04 15.20
N GLU A 70 11.40 0.39 13.91
CA GLU A 70 12.61 0.18 13.09
C GLU A 70 12.29 0.59 11.64
N ILE A 71 12.18 1.91 11.44
CA ILE A 71 12.55 2.50 10.14
C ILE A 71 13.68 3.47 10.45
N THR A 72 14.84 2.92 10.82
CA THR A 72 16.10 3.65 10.74
C THR A 72 16.64 3.40 9.34
N LEU A 73 16.34 4.33 8.43
CA LEU A 73 17.02 4.43 7.14
C LEU A 73 18.48 4.84 7.40
N VAL A 74 19.41 3.91 7.18
CA VAL A 74 20.80 4.20 6.79
C VAL A 74 20.97 3.72 5.36
#